data_AF-A0A0R0B264-F1
#
_entry.id   AF-A0A0R0B264-F1
#
_cell.length_a   1.000
_cell.length_b   1.000
_cell.length_c   1.000
_cell.angle_alpha   90.00
_cell.angle_beta   90.00
_cell.angle_gamma   90.00
#
_symmetry.space_group_name_H-M   'P 1'
#
loop_
_entity.id
_entity.type
_entity.pdbx_description
1 polymer ?
#
loop_
_entity_poly.entity_id
_entity_poly.type
_entity_poly.pdbx_seq_one_letter_code
_entity_poly.pdbx_strand_id
1 'polypeptide(L)'
;MGLALLLVMPALGNAATPVGCTQGLLQRLGWRFDAAQTPAPQVHAGPVCTRASLAEAQAAGDLQVRWPAALPAGERQALLQALLDDPATVCAYAFELGAATRRATAALQGNPDFRFSGLQLGWIGFGMQGAPSQGWQRTRSFGRGFVPSAGNSQALQAFYSGSVRAECGVGRQVAQLATQRELYGDAAFDTEFAADELSIGTFLALHDTDSILLGAHAGDFFADGKAVRTSAMGRQAFVGVPGFIEHVYDKGSLDDLSNQAENFVVVEVGEGAAQALALRGGLAWYDRRNVELWTLAQRIPRVGRRYFERLLFERDPGLRAALAPRHRDTLARMDQLLDDPFYQQFVIYVHPRGIRPIGYHVARLLDRNPRTPFSIDLAVHNLHTTLYRRWREAQLRHCAATGRPGSLTLDPN
;
A
#
# COMPACT_ATOMS: atom_id res chain seq x y z
N MET A 1 27.62 44.24 40.71
CA MET A 1 26.47 44.36 39.79
C MET A 1 26.87 43.74 38.46
N GLY A 2 26.13 42.74 37.99
CA GLY A 2 26.37 42.09 36.70
C GLY A 2 25.52 40.82 36.62
N LEU A 3 24.31 40.96 36.07
CA LEU A 3 23.25 39.96 36.04
C LEU A 3 23.65 38.69 35.26
N ALA A 4 23.36 37.53 35.83
CA ALA A 4 23.28 36.26 35.13
C ALA A 4 21.95 36.20 34.37
N LEU A 5 22.01 36.16 33.03
CA LEU A 5 20.85 35.84 32.19
C LEU A 5 20.60 34.32 32.25
N LEU A 6 19.53 33.93 32.94
CA LEU A 6 18.90 32.62 32.83
C LEU A 6 18.17 32.54 31.48
N LEU A 7 18.74 31.77 30.56
CA LEU A 7 18.06 31.29 29.36
C LEU A 7 16.96 30.30 29.78
N VAL A 8 15.72 30.77 29.80
CA VAL A 8 14.53 29.91 29.89
C VAL A 8 14.37 29.25 28.53
N MET A 9 14.77 27.99 28.41
CA MET A 9 14.29 27.13 27.33
C MET A 9 12.82 26.83 27.60
N PRO A 10 11.90 27.00 26.62
CA PRO A 10 10.57 26.47 26.78
C PRO A 10 10.68 24.96 26.76
N ALA A 11 10.42 24.33 27.91
CA ALA A 11 10.10 22.92 27.92
C ALA A 11 8.88 22.75 27.02
N LEU A 12 9.07 22.10 25.87
CA LEU A 12 7.98 21.47 25.12
C LEU A 12 7.44 20.35 26.00
N GLY A 13 6.65 20.73 27.00
CA GLY A 13 5.82 19.77 27.72
C GLY A 13 4.88 19.16 26.70
N ASN A 14 4.89 17.83 26.60
CA ASN A 14 3.82 17.08 25.95
C ASN A 14 2.52 17.48 26.64
N ALA A 15 1.82 18.48 26.10
CA ALA A 15 0.45 18.76 26.49
C ALA A 15 -0.31 17.46 26.31
N ALA A 16 -0.85 16.91 27.40
CA ALA A 16 -1.57 15.66 27.35
C ALA A 16 -2.71 15.80 26.33
N THR A 17 -2.72 14.92 25.32
CA THR A 17 -3.76 14.95 24.28
C THR A 17 -5.12 14.92 24.95
N PRO A 18 -6.04 15.85 24.64
CA PRO A 18 -7.35 15.88 25.26
C PRO A 18 -8.05 14.53 25.14
N VAL A 19 -8.59 14.03 26.26
CA VAL A 19 -9.29 12.72 26.34
C VAL A 19 -10.35 12.61 25.23
N GLY A 20 -11.09 13.71 24.98
CA GLY A 20 -12.12 13.78 23.94
C GLY A 20 -11.57 13.59 22.52
N CYS A 21 -10.37 14.08 22.22
CA CYS A 21 -9.73 13.88 20.92
C CYS A 21 -9.32 12.43 20.69
N THR A 22 -8.78 11.79 21.73
CA THR A 22 -8.39 10.37 21.65
C THR A 22 -9.61 9.48 21.45
N GLN A 23 -10.65 9.67 22.27
CA GLN A 23 -11.89 8.91 22.12
C GLN A 23 -12.56 9.18 20.77
N GLY A 24 -12.61 10.44 20.32
CA GLY A 24 -13.20 10.79 19.03
C GLY A 24 -12.49 10.15 17.85
N LEU A 25 -11.15 10.07 17.86
CA LEU A 25 -10.40 9.32 16.85
C LEU A 25 -10.76 7.83 16.86
N LEU A 26 -10.77 7.19 18.04
CA LEU A 26 -11.14 5.78 18.15
C LEU A 26 -12.57 5.52 17.67
N GLN A 27 -13.52 6.42 17.98
CA GLN A 27 -14.90 6.32 17.51
C GLN A 27 -15.02 6.39 15.98
N ARG A 28 -14.24 7.26 15.32
CA ARG A 28 -14.19 7.28 13.85
C ARG A 28 -13.60 6.01 13.26
N LEU A 29 -12.62 5.42 13.94
CA LEU A 29 -12.09 4.10 13.63
C LEU A 29 -13.05 2.97 14.03
N GLY A 30 -14.29 3.28 14.42
CA GLY A 30 -15.35 2.30 14.64
C GLY A 30 -15.49 1.83 16.09
N TRP A 31 -14.66 2.29 17.02
CA TRP A 31 -14.81 1.93 18.43
C TRP A 31 -16.11 2.48 19.02
N ARG A 32 -16.82 1.62 19.75
CA ARG A 32 -18.00 2.00 20.54
C ARG A 32 -17.65 1.93 22.02
N PHE A 33 -18.09 2.93 22.77
CA PHE A 33 -17.81 3.07 24.19
C PHE A 33 -19.13 3.17 24.95
N ASP A 34 -19.41 2.15 25.76
CA ASP A 34 -20.66 2.05 26.52
C ASP A 34 -20.36 2.05 28.02
N ALA A 35 -21.08 2.88 28.77
CA ALA A 35 -21.09 2.75 30.22
C ALA A 35 -21.95 1.53 30.62
N ALA A 36 -21.41 0.66 31.47
CA ALA A 36 -22.05 -0.57 31.91
C ALA A 36 -21.84 -0.79 33.41
N GLN A 37 -22.69 -1.62 34.02
CA GLN A 37 -22.50 -2.09 35.40
C GLN A 37 -21.47 -3.23 35.41
N THR A 38 -20.21 -2.88 35.18
CA THR A 38 -19.08 -3.81 35.25
C THR A 38 -18.09 -3.33 36.32
N PRO A 39 -17.34 -4.24 36.96
CA PRO A 39 -16.34 -3.85 37.96
C PRO A 39 -15.07 -3.26 37.32
N ALA A 40 -14.82 -3.51 36.04
CA ALA A 40 -13.66 -3.05 35.30
C ALA A 40 -13.99 -2.86 33.81
N PRO A 41 -13.14 -2.11 33.05
CA PRO A 41 -13.26 -2.03 31.60
C PRO A 41 -13.14 -3.40 30.92
N GLN A 42 -14.00 -3.64 29.93
CA GLN A 42 -14.02 -4.81 29.07
C GLN A 42 -13.79 -4.35 27.63
N VAL A 43 -12.77 -4.91 26.99
CA VAL A 43 -12.41 -4.58 25.60
C VAL A 43 -12.70 -5.79 24.72
N HIS A 44 -13.56 -5.59 23.73
CA HIS A 44 -13.90 -6.54 22.68
C HIS A 44 -13.36 -6.01 21.35
N ALA A 45 -12.06 -6.22 21.12
CA ALA A 45 -11.37 -5.66 19.95
C ALA A 45 -11.77 -6.37 18.65
N GLY A 46 -11.76 -7.71 18.65
CA GLY A 46 -12.19 -8.56 17.52
C GLY A 46 -11.21 -8.63 16.34
N PRO A 47 -11.40 -9.56 15.38
CA PRO A 47 -10.51 -9.77 14.23
C PRO A 47 -10.82 -8.80 13.07
N VAL A 48 -10.70 -7.50 13.31
CA VAL A 48 -11.16 -6.43 12.40
C VAL A 48 -10.62 -6.55 10.97
N CYS A 49 -9.35 -6.95 10.80
CA CYS A 49 -8.74 -7.10 9.47
C CYS A 49 -9.41 -8.16 8.57
N THR A 50 -10.24 -9.04 9.12
CA THR A 50 -10.97 -10.06 8.35
C THR A 50 -12.25 -9.50 7.70
N ARG A 51 -12.74 -8.35 8.16
CA ARG A 51 -14.09 -7.82 7.84
C ARG A 51 -14.14 -7.02 6.52
N ALA A 52 -15.35 -6.93 5.94
CA ALA A 52 -15.83 -6.00 4.91
C ALA A 52 -15.37 -4.57 5.07
N SER A 53 -15.71 -4.11 6.25
CA SER A 53 -15.86 -2.72 6.59
C SER A 53 -15.92 -2.59 8.10
N LEU A 54 -15.76 -1.36 8.58
CA LEU A 54 -16.00 -1.04 10.00
C LEU A 54 -17.43 -1.38 10.42
N ALA A 55 -18.43 -1.18 9.54
CA ALA A 55 -19.82 -1.51 9.84
C ALA A 55 -20.02 -3.02 10.08
N GLU A 56 -19.39 -3.87 9.26
CA GLU A 56 -19.42 -5.32 9.47
C GLU A 56 -18.69 -5.74 10.75
N ALA A 57 -17.53 -5.13 11.04
CA ALA A 57 -16.82 -5.36 12.30
C ALA A 57 -17.71 -5.05 13.51
N GLN A 58 -18.36 -3.88 13.51
CA GLN A 58 -19.28 -3.48 14.57
C GLN A 58 -20.51 -4.38 14.68
N ALA A 59 -21.06 -4.84 13.55
CA ALA A 59 -22.18 -5.78 13.53
C ALA A 59 -21.80 -7.14 14.12
N ALA A 60 -20.53 -7.56 13.95
CA ALA A 60 -19.98 -8.77 14.54
C ALA A 60 -19.58 -8.62 16.03
N GLY A 61 -19.74 -7.43 16.62
CA GLY A 61 -19.39 -7.15 18.01
C GLY A 61 -17.92 -6.78 18.24
N ASP A 62 -17.16 -6.55 17.18
CA ASP A 62 -15.78 -6.04 17.25
C ASP A 62 -15.79 -4.55 17.66
N LEU A 63 -14.61 -4.04 18.05
CA LEU A 63 -14.38 -2.63 18.39
C LEU A 63 -15.37 -2.10 19.45
N GLN A 64 -15.61 -2.85 20.53
CA GLN A 64 -16.47 -2.42 21.63
C GLN A 64 -15.68 -2.33 22.95
N VAL A 65 -15.90 -1.25 23.69
CA VAL A 65 -15.42 -1.06 25.06
C VAL A 65 -16.63 -0.85 25.95
N ARG A 66 -16.74 -1.65 27.01
CA ARG A 66 -17.71 -1.43 28.09
C ARG A 66 -16.96 -1.08 29.35
N TRP A 67 -17.32 0.02 30.02
CA TRP A 67 -16.62 0.44 31.23
C TRP A 67 -17.57 0.88 32.35
N PRO A 68 -17.11 0.94 33.61
CA PRO A 68 -17.90 1.48 34.70
C PRO A 68 -18.29 2.94 34.44
N ALA A 69 -19.52 3.34 34.81
CA ALA A 69 -19.97 4.74 34.65
C ALA A 69 -19.10 5.74 35.44
N ALA A 70 -18.54 5.29 36.57
CA ALA A 70 -17.65 6.07 37.43
C ALA A 70 -16.15 5.78 37.19
N LEU A 71 -15.77 5.35 35.96
CA LEU A 71 -14.37 5.08 35.64
C LEU A 71 -13.52 6.36 35.88
N PRO A 72 -12.46 6.30 36.72
CA PRO A 72 -11.62 7.45 36.99
C PRO A 72 -10.99 8.04 35.71
N ALA A 73 -10.87 9.36 35.64
CA ALA A 73 -10.40 10.06 34.44
C ALA A 73 -9.00 9.59 33.98
N GLY A 74 -8.10 9.31 34.93
CA GLY A 74 -6.76 8.78 34.63
C GLY A 74 -6.80 7.38 34.02
N GLU A 75 -7.64 6.49 34.57
CA GLU A 75 -7.83 5.14 34.02
C GLU A 75 -8.47 5.16 32.64
N ARG A 76 -9.46 6.04 32.44
CA ARG A 76 -10.07 6.27 31.13
C ARG A 76 -9.04 6.73 30.11
N GLN A 77 -8.19 7.70 30.46
CA GLN A 77 -7.15 8.17 29.56
C GLN A 77 -6.16 7.04 29.24
N ALA A 78 -5.69 6.29 30.23
CA ALA A 78 -4.76 5.19 30.02
C ALA A 78 -5.35 4.11 29.09
N LEU A 79 -6.62 3.74 29.30
CA LEU A 79 -7.33 2.79 28.44
C LEU A 79 -7.41 3.29 26.99
N LEU A 80 -7.84 4.54 26.79
CA LEU A 80 -7.96 5.12 25.45
C LEU A 80 -6.59 5.21 24.75
N GLN A 81 -5.52 5.53 25.47
CA GLN A 81 -4.16 5.50 24.92
C GLN A 81 -3.74 4.09 24.53
N ALA A 82 -4.03 3.08 25.33
CA ALA A 82 -3.72 1.69 24.99
C ALA A 82 -4.47 1.22 23.73
N LEU A 83 -5.74 1.63 23.57
CA LEU A 83 -6.54 1.29 22.38
C LEU A 83 -5.98 1.89 21.09
N LEU A 84 -5.24 3.00 21.14
CA LEU A 84 -4.61 3.57 19.95
C LEU A 84 -3.54 2.65 19.33
N ASP A 85 -2.95 1.75 20.09
CA ASP A 85 -1.95 0.80 19.60
C ASP A 85 -2.50 -0.64 19.52
N ASP A 86 -3.78 -0.83 19.83
CA ASP A 86 -4.43 -2.13 19.72
C ASP A 86 -4.43 -2.60 18.23
N PRO A 87 -4.08 -3.87 17.95
CA PRO A 87 -4.09 -4.40 16.59
C PRO A 87 -5.43 -4.21 15.85
N ALA A 88 -6.56 -4.24 16.54
CA ALA A 88 -7.86 -3.97 15.96
C ALA A 88 -7.99 -2.52 15.48
N THR A 89 -7.37 -1.56 16.16
CA THR A 89 -7.31 -0.15 15.74
C THR A 89 -6.41 0.03 14.52
N VAL A 90 -5.28 -0.67 14.46
CA VAL A 90 -4.42 -0.66 13.26
C VAL A 90 -5.15 -1.25 12.06
N CYS A 91 -5.91 -2.34 12.26
CA CYS A 91 -6.80 -2.91 11.25
C CYS A 91 -7.94 -1.96 10.86
N ALA A 92 -8.50 -1.23 11.81
CA ALA A 92 -9.52 -0.22 11.53
C ALA A 92 -8.95 0.92 10.66
N TYR A 93 -7.74 1.39 10.98
CA TYR A 93 -7.00 2.34 10.15
C TYR A 93 -6.74 1.83 8.73
N ALA A 94 -6.50 0.53 8.55
CA ALA A 94 -6.27 -0.06 7.25
C ALA A 94 -7.47 0.11 6.28
N PHE A 95 -8.71 0.29 6.77
CA PHE A 95 -9.84 0.64 5.91
C PHE A 95 -9.71 2.05 5.31
N GLU A 96 -9.26 3.03 6.10
CA GLU A 96 -9.00 4.41 5.64
C GLU A 96 -7.82 4.43 4.65
N LEU A 97 -6.73 3.74 5.01
CA LEU A 97 -5.57 3.55 4.13
C LEU A 97 -5.98 2.89 2.81
N GLY A 98 -6.88 1.92 2.86
CA GLY A 98 -7.37 1.24 1.67
C GLY A 98 -8.25 2.11 0.78
N ALA A 99 -9.11 2.95 1.38
CA ALA A 99 -9.87 3.95 0.64
C ALA A 99 -8.94 4.96 -0.05
N ALA A 100 -7.93 5.44 0.66
CA ALA A 100 -6.90 6.33 0.10
C ALA A 100 -6.10 5.67 -1.03
N THR A 101 -5.71 4.41 -0.87
CA THR A 101 -4.99 3.62 -1.89
C THR A 101 -5.83 3.48 -3.16
N ARG A 102 -7.13 3.20 -3.04
CA ARG A 102 -8.03 3.11 -4.20
C ARG A 102 -8.13 4.44 -4.94
N ARG A 103 -8.29 5.57 -4.24
CA ARG A 103 -8.32 6.90 -4.86
C ARG A 103 -7.01 7.21 -5.58
N ALA A 104 -5.88 7.03 -4.90
CA ALA A 104 -4.56 7.32 -5.45
C ALA A 104 -4.27 6.51 -6.71
N THR A 105 -4.45 5.19 -6.64
CA THR A 105 -4.17 4.30 -7.78
C THR A 105 -5.14 4.50 -8.94
N ALA A 106 -6.40 4.83 -8.67
CA ALA A 106 -7.36 5.20 -9.71
C ALA A 106 -6.97 6.51 -10.41
N ALA A 107 -6.54 7.53 -9.67
CA ALA A 107 -6.06 8.79 -10.24
C ALA A 107 -4.80 8.58 -11.10
N LEU A 108 -3.84 7.79 -10.62
CA LEU A 108 -2.63 7.45 -11.38
C LEU A 108 -2.93 6.65 -12.65
N GLN A 109 -3.82 5.67 -12.58
CA GLN A 109 -4.27 4.93 -13.76
C GLN A 109 -5.05 5.84 -14.73
N GLY A 110 -5.78 6.81 -14.20
CA GLY A 110 -6.58 7.77 -14.97
C GLY A 110 -5.74 8.76 -15.79
N ASN A 111 -4.43 8.88 -15.51
CA ASN A 111 -3.54 9.75 -16.27
C ASN A 111 -2.93 9.01 -17.50
N PRO A 112 -3.41 9.26 -18.74
CA PRO A 112 -2.85 8.61 -19.93
C PRO A 112 -1.42 9.07 -20.27
N ASP A 113 -0.96 10.18 -19.67
CA ASP A 113 0.37 10.75 -19.87
C ASP A 113 1.34 10.43 -18.74
N PHE A 114 0.90 9.71 -17.70
CA PHE A 114 1.81 9.00 -16.81
C PHE A 114 2.24 7.68 -17.44
N ARG A 115 3.39 7.70 -18.14
CA ARG A 115 3.82 6.59 -19.00
C ARG A 115 5.03 5.85 -18.45
N PHE A 116 5.24 4.63 -18.94
CA PHE A 116 6.42 3.85 -18.62
C PHE A 116 7.64 4.25 -19.47
N SER A 117 8.82 4.19 -18.85
CA SER A 117 10.11 4.44 -19.48
C SER A 117 11.06 3.28 -19.19
N GLY A 118 11.16 2.32 -20.13
CA GLY A 118 12.02 1.14 -19.99
C GLY A 118 13.42 1.27 -20.60
N LEU A 119 13.61 2.25 -21.50
CA LEU A 119 14.85 2.46 -22.26
C LEU A 119 15.18 3.98 -22.30
N GLN A 120 16.35 4.33 -21.75
CA GLN A 120 17.17 5.55 -21.94
C GLN A 120 17.20 6.66 -20.86
N LEU A 121 18.46 7.03 -20.53
CA LEU A 121 19.03 8.20 -19.83
C LEU A 121 18.52 8.62 -18.44
N GLY A 122 17.38 8.12 -17.95
CA GLY A 122 16.95 8.36 -16.57
C GLY A 122 15.73 7.56 -16.11
N TRP A 123 15.55 7.44 -14.79
CA TRP A 123 14.49 6.63 -14.17
C TRP A 123 13.14 7.37 -14.09
N ILE A 124 13.20 8.71 -14.14
CA ILE A 124 12.06 9.62 -14.10
C ILE A 124 12.27 10.75 -15.10
N GLY A 125 11.24 11.10 -15.86
CA GLY A 125 11.27 12.18 -16.84
C GLY A 125 10.00 13.02 -16.81
N PHE A 126 10.14 14.34 -16.69
CA PHE A 126 9.04 15.31 -16.57
C PHE A 126 8.71 16.02 -17.90
N GLY A 127 8.87 15.31 -19.01
CA GLY A 127 8.55 15.82 -20.35
C GLY A 127 9.29 17.12 -20.71
N MET A 128 8.68 17.89 -21.63
CA MET A 128 9.22 19.18 -22.11
C MET A 128 9.14 20.28 -21.05
N GLN A 129 8.18 20.19 -20.13
CA GLN A 129 8.02 21.17 -19.05
C GLN A 129 9.18 21.10 -18.05
N GLY A 130 9.78 19.92 -17.89
CA GLY A 130 10.88 19.67 -16.96
C GLY A 130 10.42 19.48 -15.52
N ALA A 131 11.34 19.04 -14.66
CA ALA A 131 11.02 18.72 -13.26
C ALA A 131 10.60 19.96 -12.44
N PRO A 132 11.30 21.13 -12.53
CA PRO A 132 10.99 22.27 -11.66
C PRO A 132 9.58 22.85 -11.88
N SER A 133 9.11 22.90 -13.12
CA SER A 133 7.76 23.41 -13.44
C SER A 133 6.64 22.47 -12.99
N GLN A 134 6.96 21.20 -12.75
CA GLN A 134 6.06 20.19 -12.19
C GLN A 134 6.29 19.98 -10.68
N GLY A 135 7.01 20.90 -10.02
CA GLY A 135 7.19 20.91 -8.57
C GLY A 135 8.29 19.98 -8.04
N TRP A 136 9.22 19.52 -8.89
CA TRP A 136 10.29 18.60 -8.52
C TRP A 136 11.68 19.19 -8.70
N GLN A 137 12.52 19.02 -7.68
CA GLN A 137 13.95 19.31 -7.72
C GLN A 137 14.76 18.02 -7.84
N ARG A 138 15.72 18.01 -8.77
CA ARG A 138 16.63 16.89 -8.97
C ARG A 138 17.69 16.85 -7.88
N THR A 139 17.88 15.70 -7.25
CA THR A 139 18.92 15.48 -6.21
C THR A 139 20.10 14.66 -6.73
N ARG A 140 19.89 13.81 -7.74
CA ARG A 140 20.94 12.95 -8.32
C ARG A 140 21.00 13.06 -9.83
N SER A 141 22.16 12.74 -10.40
CA SER A 141 22.33 12.80 -11.86
C SER A 141 21.47 11.79 -12.63
N PHE A 142 21.16 12.08 -13.90
CA PHE A 142 20.39 11.20 -14.80
C PHE A 142 19.00 10.82 -14.28
N GLY A 143 18.29 11.75 -13.64
CA GLY A 143 16.92 11.52 -13.16
C GLY A 143 16.81 10.36 -12.16
N ARG A 144 17.85 10.12 -11.36
CA ARG A 144 17.92 9.01 -10.39
C ARG A 144 17.39 9.36 -9.00
N GLY A 145 16.98 10.61 -8.79
CA GLY A 145 16.52 11.11 -7.50
C GLY A 145 15.88 12.49 -7.66
N PHE A 146 14.69 12.65 -7.09
CA PHE A 146 13.96 13.91 -7.02
C PHE A 146 13.28 14.07 -5.67
N VAL A 147 13.12 15.32 -5.25
CA VAL A 147 12.32 15.74 -4.08
C VAL A 147 11.33 16.83 -4.50
N PRO A 148 10.20 17.02 -3.82
CA PRO A 148 9.33 18.17 -4.01
C PRO A 148 10.06 19.50 -3.80
N SER A 149 9.63 20.56 -4.52
CA SER A 149 10.22 21.90 -4.41
C SER A 149 9.22 23.06 -4.34
N ALA A 150 7.96 22.84 -4.74
CA ALA A 150 6.91 23.87 -4.75
C ALA A 150 5.74 23.58 -3.79
N GLY A 151 5.76 22.42 -3.14
CA GLY A 151 4.70 21.84 -2.31
C GLY A 151 4.65 20.33 -2.54
N ASN A 152 4.45 19.52 -1.50
CA ASN A 152 4.47 18.06 -1.59
C ASN A 152 3.26 17.54 -2.39
N SER A 153 2.08 18.07 -2.07
CA SER A 153 0.82 17.79 -2.74
C SER A 153 0.89 18.17 -4.23
N GLN A 154 1.40 19.36 -4.53
CA GLN A 154 1.61 19.86 -5.90
C GLN A 154 2.60 19.01 -6.69
N ALA A 155 3.69 18.55 -6.07
CA ALA A 155 4.65 17.66 -6.71
C ALA A 155 3.98 16.32 -7.11
N LEU A 156 3.15 15.73 -6.24
CA LEU A 156 2.40 14.52 -6.59
C LEU A 156 1.29 14.76 -7.63
N GLN A 157 0.74 15.97 -7.71
CA GLN A 157 -0.25 16.33 -8.73
C GLN A 157 0.27 16.17 -10.16
N ALA A 158 1.59 16.30 -10.37
CA ALA A 158 2.25 16.04 -11.64
C ALA A 158 1.99 14.60 -12.15
N PHE A 159 1.85 13.63 -11.26
CA PHE A 159 1.58 12.24 -11.64
C PHE A 159 0.09 11.97 -11.92
N TYR A 160 -0.82 12.77 -11.35
CA TYR A 160 -2.26 12.66 -11.61
C TYR A 160 -2.70 13.31 -12.92
N SER A 161 -2.00 14.36 -13.37
CA SER A 161 -2.47 15.19 -14.48
C SER A 161 -1.38 15.72 -15.41
N GLY A 162 -0.11 15.60 -15.02
CA GLY A 162 1.03 16.04 -15.82
C GLY A 162 1.51 14.96 -16.79
N SER A 163 2.49 15.34 -17.60
CA SER A 163 3.17 14.43 -18.53
C SER A 163 4.47 13.93 -17.91
N VAL A 164 4.39 12.78 -17.24
CA VAL A 164 5.51 12.18 -16.50
C VAL A 164 5.80 10.78 -17.02
N ARG A 165 7.08 10.43 -17.07
CA ARG A 165 7.52 9.07 -17.36
C ARG A 165 8.26 8.52 -16.15
N ALA A 166 7.93 7.31 -15.76
CA ALA A 166 8.62 6.60 -14.69
C ALA A 166 8.70 5.12 -15.00
N GLU A 167 9.69 4.46 -14.44
CA GLU A 167 9.73 3.00 -14.40
C GLU A 167 8.84 2.44 -13.27
N CYS A 168 8.69 1.12 -13.19
CA CYS A 168 7.68 0.48 -12.32
C CYS A 168 7.96 0.65 -10.81
N GLY A 169 9.22 0.66 -10.38
CA GLY A 169 9.66 0.90 -9.01
C GLY A 169 9.32 2.31 -8.51
N VAL A 170 9.62 3.34 -9.29
CA VAL A 170 9.17 4.72 -9.05
C VAL A 170 7.65 4.79 -9.10
N GLY A 171 7.00 4.11 -10.05
CA GLY A 171 5.53 4.04 -10.09
C GLY A 171 4.93 3.49 -8.79
N ARG A 172 5.57 2.48 -8.18
CA ARG A 172 5.20 1.98 -6.85
C ARG A 172 5.42 3.03 -5.76
N GLN A 173 6.57 3.70 -5.74
CA GLN A 173 6.87 4.76 -4.76
C GLN A 173 5.83 5.89 -4.85
N VAL A 174 5.53 6.36 -6.06
CA VAL A 174 4.51 7.38 -6.32
C VAL A 174 3.14 6.91 -5.83
N ALA A 175 2.75 5.66 -6.09
CA ALA A 175 1.50 5.12 -5.56
C ALA A 175 1.47 5.13 -4.02
N GLN A 176 2.57 4.75 -3.35
CA GLN A 176 2.67 4.78 -1.89
C GLN A 176 2.56 6.21 -1.32
N LEU A 177 3.27 7.18 -1.92
CA LEU A 177 3.22 8.59 -1.49
C LEU A 177 1.87 9.24 -1.80
N ALA A 178 1.29 8.94 -2.97
CA ALA A 178 -0.04 9.40 -3.35
C ALA A 178 -1.11 8.85 -2.40
N THR A 179 -0.99 7.60 -1.95
CA THR A 179 -1.86 7.08 -0.88
C THR A 179 -1.77 7.92 0.39
N GLN A 180 -0.57 8.35 0.80
CA GLN A 180 -0.43 9.23 1.97
C GLN A 180 -1.07 10.59 1.72
N ARG A 181 -0.87 11.20 0.54
CA ARG A 181 -1.57 12.43 0.16
C ARG A 181 -3.08 12.29 0.25
N GLU A 182 -3.65 11.21 -0.29
CA GLU A 182 -5.10 10.95 -0.24
C GLU A 182 -5.63 10.69 1.17
N LEU A 183 -4.79 10.16 2.06
CA LEU A 183 -5.14 9.84 3.45
C LEU A 183 -5.10 11.09 4.35
N TYR A 184 -4.16 11.99 4.10
CA TYR A 184 -3.99 13.22 4.87
C TYR A 184 -4.80 14.38 4.26
N GLY A 185 -4.99 14.45 2.95
CA GLY A 185 -5.41 15.67 2.26
C GLY A 185 -4.23 16.62 2.04
N ASP A 186 -4.35 17.54 1.08
CA ASP A 186 -3.23 18.32 0.55
C ASP A 186 -2.53 19.16 1.63
N ALA A 187 -3.28 19.96 2.39
CA ALA A 187 -2.72 20.85 3.43
C ALA A 187 -2.00 20.08 4.55
N ALA A 188 -2.61 19.00 5.04
CA ALA A 188 -2.00 18.19 6.09
C ALA A 188 -0.81 17.39 5.55
N PHE A 189 -0.86 16.91 4.31
CA PHE A 189 0.27 16.21 3.67
C PHE A 189 1.48 17.14 3.47
N ASP A 190 1.25 18.40 3.11
CA ASP A 190 2.30 19.42 2.99
C ASP A 190 2.90 19.79 4.35
N THR A 191 2.12 19.69 5.43
CA THR A 191 2.58 20.02 6.80
C THR A 191 3.29 18.86 7.48
N GLU A 192 2.83 17.62 7.27
CA GLU A 192 3.24 16.43 8.03
C GLU A 192 4.44 15.70 7.43
N PHE A 193 4.86 16.08 6.22
CA PHE A 193 6.02 15.51 5.55
C PHE A 193 6.97 16.62 5.12
N ALA A 194 8.24 16.48 5.44
CA ALA A 194 9.27 17.30 4.82
C ALA A 194 9.51 16.83 3.38
N ALA A 195 9.96 17.73 2.51
CA ALA A 195 10.13 17.42 1.08
C ALA A 195 11.17 16.31 0.84
N ASP A 196 12.25 16.28 1.61
CA ASP A 196 13.29 15.25 1.57
C ASP A 196 12.75 13.84 1.89
N GLU A 197 11.75 13.74 2.78
CA GLU A 197 11.05 12.49 3.10
C GLU A 197 10.29 11.90 1.90
N LEU A 198 9.92 12.74 0.93
CA LEU A 198 9.15 12.36 -0.24
C LEU A 198 10.03 12.12 -1.48
N SER A 199 11.30 11.80 -1.24
CA SER A 199 12.26 11.42 -2.27
C SER A 199 11.73 10.27 -3.13
N ILE A 200 11.84 10.42 -4.47
CA ILE A 200 11.58 9.36 -5.46
C ILE A 200 12.81 9.10 -6.33
N GLY A 201 13.06 7.85 -6.69
CA GLY A 201 14.24 7.47 -7.46
C GLY A 201 14.46 5.96 -7.54
N THR A 202 15.69 5.53 -7.80
CA THR A 202 16.01 4.09 -7.68
C THR A 202 15.92 3.66 -6.22
N PHE A 203 15.53 2.41 -5.93
CA PHE A 203 15.47 1.94 -4.53
C PHE A 203 16.81 2.07 -3.80
N LEU A 204 17.93 1.78 -4.48
CA LEU A 204 19.27 2.01 -3.93
C LEU A 204 19.52 3.48 -3.63
N ALA A 205 18.97 4.41 -4.43
CA ALA A 205 19.13 5.82 -4.18
C ALA A 205 18.33 6.34 -2.99
N LEU A 206 17.32 5.60 -2.51
CA LEU A 206 16.51 6.01 -1.37
C LEU A 206 17.10 5.63 -0.02
N HIS A 207 17.90 4.56 0.07
CA HIS A 207 18.44 4.10 1.36
C HIS A 207 19.32 5.15 2.05
N ASP A 208 20.09 5.91 1.28
CA ASP A 208 20.97 6.99 1.80
C ASP A 208 20.28 8.37 1.73
N THR A 209 18.97 8.43 1.97
CA THR A 209 18.18 9.68 1.98
C THR A 209 17.27 9.71 3.20
N ASP A 210 16.57 10.83 3.42
CA ASP A 210 15.56 10.95 4.47
C ASP A 210 14.21 10.33 4.09
N SER A 211 14.13 9.56 2.99
CA SER A 211 12.88 8.99 2.48
C SER A 211 12.05 8.28 3.56
N ILE A 212 10.77 8.63 3.67
CA ILE A 212 9.81 7.95 4.55
C ILE A 212 9.52 6.51 4.12
N LEU A 213 9.84 6.15 2.87
CA LEU A 213 9.58 4.80 2.37
C LEU A 213 10.71 3.83 2.70
N LEU A 214 11.98 4.25 2.55
CA LEU A 214 13.15 3.35 2.63
C LEU A 214 14.42 3.97 3.26
N GLY A 215 14.38 5.26 3.61
CA GLY A 215 15.52 6.03 4.11
C GLY A 215 15.52 6.18 5.63
N ALA A 216 16.23 7.20 6.13
CA ALA A 216 16.45 7.44 7.56
C ALA A 216 15.16 7.65 8.36
N HIS A 217 14.10 8.18 7.73
CA HIS A 217 12.82 8.44 8.41
C HIS A 217 11.80 7.31 8.28
N ALA A 218 12.13 6.21 7.58
CA ALA A 218 11.20 5.10 7.43
C ALA A 218 10.84 4.43 8.78
N GLY A 219 11.72 4.52 9.78
CA GLY A 219 11.51 3.95 11.11
C GLY A 219 11.35 2.43 11.07
N ASP A 220 10.37 1.90 11.79
CA ASP A 220 10.21 0.46 11.97
C ASP A 220 9.57 -0.20 10.75
N PHE A 221 10.29 -1.14 10.12
CA PHE A 221 9.75 -1.93 9.02
C PHE A 221 8.98 -3.16 9.48
N PHE A 222 7.82 -3.37 8.86
CA PHE A 222 7.15 -4.66 8.78
C PHE A 222 7.75 -5.45 7.60
N ALA A 223 8.55 -6.45 7.93
CA ALA A 223 9.21 -7.33 6.97
C ALA A 223 8.50 -8.70 6.91
N ASP A 224 7.55 -8.86 6.01
CA ASP A 224 6.74 -10.08 5.90
C ASP A 224 6.64 -10.55 4.45
N GLY A 225 7.79 -10.69 3.77
CA GLY A 225 7.85 -10.88 2.32
C GLY A 225 6.90 -11.94 1.76
N LYS A 226 6.86 -13.14 2.37
CA LYS A 226 5.92 -14.21 1.97
C LYS A 226 4.53 -14.10 2.57
N ALA A 227 4.20 -12.94 3.13
CA ALA A 227 2.91 -12.58 3.70
C ALA A 227 2.39 -13.54 4.78
N VAL A 228 3.25 -14.20 5.56
CA VAL A 228 2.79 -15.19 6.56
C VAL A 228 1.99 -14.51 7.65
N ARG A 229 2.51 -13.42 8.21
CA ARG A 229 1.84 -12.65 9.27
C ARG A 229 0.64 -11.90 8.71
N THR A 230 0.78 -11.27 7.54
CA THR A 230 -0.27 -10.50 6.86
C THR A 230 -1.46 -11.39 6.51
N SER A 231 -1.21 -12.62 6.02
CA SER A 231 -2.27 -13.59 5.72
C SER A 231 -3.04 -14.04 6.96
N ALA A 232 -2.36 -14.18 8.09
CA ALA A 232 -3.00 -14.54 9.35
C ALA A 232 -3.88 -13.42 9.93
N MET A 233 -3.54 -12.15 9.65
CA MET A 233 -4.33 -10.99 10.10
C MET A 233 -5.64 -10.84 9.32
N GLY A 234 -5.63 -11.13 8.01
CA GLY A 234 -6.80 -11.05 7.14
C GLY A 234 -6.69 -9.97 6.06
N ARG A 235 -7.72 -9.87 5.22
CA ARG A 235 -7.68 -9.10 3.96
C ARG A 235 -7.24 -7.65 4.11
N GLN A 236 -7.65 -6.93 5.15
CA GLN A 236 -7.35 -5.50 5.27
C GLN A 236 -5.88 -5.25 5.56
N ALA A 237 -5.17 -6.20 6.17
CA ALA A 237 -3.75 -6.07 6.48
C ALA A 237 -2.88 -5.92 5.21
N PHE A 238 -3.37 -6.39 4.06
CA PHE A 238 -2.68 -6.30 2.78
C PHE A 238 -2.81 -4.94 2.10
N VAL A 239 -3.88 -4.17 2.37
CA VAL A 239 -4.20 -3.02 1.51
C VAL A 239 -3.16 -1.91 1.66
N GLY A 240 -2.71 -1.35 0.54
CA GLY A 240 -1.64 -0.36 0.47
C GLY A 240 -0.24 -0.95 0.55
N VAL A 241 -0.09 -2.25 0.87
CA VAL A 241 1.23 -2.88 1.04
C VAL A 241 1.96 -2.94 -0.30
N PRO A 242 3.22 -2.49 -0.38
CA PRO A 242 4.04 -2.63 -1.57
C PRO A 242 4.53 -4.06 -1.75
N GLY A 243 4.74 -4.46 -2.99
CA GLY A 243 5.37 -5.74 -3.31
C GLY A 243 5.96 -5.77 -4.70
N PHE A 244 6.37 -6.96 -5.12
CA PHE A 244 6.88 -7.23 -6.46
C PHE A 244 6.60 -8.67 -6.88
N ILE A 245 6.47 -8.86 -8.19
CA ILE A 245 6.51 -10.17 -8.86
C ILE A 245 7.81 -10.24 -9.62
N GLU A 246 8.68 -11.20 -9.34
CA GLU A 246 10.01 -11.29 -9.95
C GLU A 246 10.34 -12.66 -10.52
N HIS A 247 11.24 -12.70 -11.50
CA HIS A 247 11.86 -13.93 -11.97
C HIS A 247 12.58 -14.71 -10.84
N VAL A 248 12.55 -16.04 -10.94
CA VAL A 248 13.22 -16.95 -9.99
C VAL A 248 14.62 -17.34 -10.46
N TYR A 249 14.83 -17.54 -11.76
CA TYR A 249 16.14 -17.89 -12.31
C TYR A 249 16.99 -16.64 -12.56
N ASP A 250 18.27 -16.84 -12.87
CA ASP A 250 19.21 -15.75 -13.06
C ASP A 250 18.81 -14.83 -14.24
N LYS A 251 19.40 -13.63 -14.30
CA LYS A 251 19.10 -12.64 -15.34
C LYS A 251 19.33 -13.13 -16.77
N GLY A 252 20.18 -14.14 -16.98
CA GLY A 252 20.37 -14.79 -18.27
C GLY A 252 19.12 -15.50 -18.79
N SER A 253 18.17 -15.81 -17.91
CA SER A 253 16.85 -16.36 -18.24
C SER A 253 15.81 -15.30 -18.67
N LEU A 254 16.14 -14.01 -18.61
CA LEU A 254 15.22 -12.94 -19.01
C LEU A 254 15.24 -12.69 -20.51
N ASP A 255 14.05 -12.60 -21.11
CA ASP A 255 13.84 -12.24 -22.52
C ASP A 255 13.40 -10.78 -22.68
N ASP A 256 12.77 -10.22 -21.65
CA ASP A 256 12.29 -8.84 -21.58
C ASP A 256 12.73 -8.22 -20.24
N LEU A 257 13.89 -7.55 -20.26
CA LEU A 257 14.51 -6.91 -19.08
C LEU A 257 13.64 -5.83 -18.44
N SER A 258 12.80 -5.14 -19.23
CA SER A 258 11.85 -4.15 -18.70
C SER A 258 10.74 -4.81 -17.86
N ASN A 259 10.65 -6.13 -17.87
CA ASN A 259 9.70 -6.94 -17.10
C ASN A 259 10.41 -7.95 -16.19
N GLN A 260 11.67 -7.68 -15.80
CA GLN A 260 12.40 -8.51 -14.83
C GLN A 260 11.70 -8.60 -13.47
N ALA A 261 10.97 -7.53 -13.12
CA ALA A 261 10.10 -7.46 -11.96
C ALA A 261 8.91 -6.54 -12.24
N GLU A 262 7.75 -6.87 -11.68
CA GLU A 262 6.57 -6.02 -11.66
C GLU A 262 6.34 -5.52 -10.23
N ASN A 263 6.74 -4.28 -9.97
CA ASN A 263 6.52 -3.61 -8.68
C ASN A 263 5.05 -3.19 -8.54
N PHE A 264 4.46 -3.46 -7.38
CA PHE A 264 3.05 -3.21 -7.14
C PHE A 264 2.73 -2.60 -5.77
N VAL A 265 1.50 -2.07 -5.67
CA VAL A 265 0.80 -1.79 -4.41
C VAL A 265 -0.48 -2.60 -4.39
N VAL A 266 -0.80 -3.26 -3.28
CA VAL A 266 -2.08 -3.98 -3.14
C VAL A 266 -3.24 -3.00 -3.00
N VAL A 267 -4.23 -3.11 -3.87
CA VAL A 267 -5.39 -2.21 -3.92
C VAL A 267 -6.57 -2.79 -3.16
N GLU A 268 -6.77 -4.11 -3.29
CA GLU A 268 -7.88 -4.82 -2.66
C GLU A 268 -7.57 -6.31 -2.56
N VAL A 269 -8.08 -6.94 -1.50
CA VAL A 269 -8.07 -8.40 -1.34
C VAL A 269 -9.50 -8.87 -1.05
N GLY A 270 -10.07 -9.64 -1.96
CA GLY A 270 -11.37 -10.25 -1.76
C GLY A 270 -11.37 -11.32 -0.67
N GLU A 271 -12.55 -11.65 -0.16
CA GLU A 271 -12.72 -12.61 0.92
C GLU A 271 -12.13 -13.99 0.59
N GLY A 272 -12.39 -14.50 -0.62
CA GLY A 272 -11.88 -15.79 -1.06
C GLY A 272 -10.35 -15.82 -1.14
N ALA A 273 -9.73 -14.77 -1.68
CA ALA A 273 -8.27 -14.64 -1.69
C ALA A 273 -7.68 -14.63 -0.27
N ALA A 274 -8.30 -13.89 0.66
CA ALA A 274 -7.84 -13.81 2.03
C ALA A 274 -7.94 -15.14 2.78
N GLN A 275 -9.07 -15.85 2.64
CA GLN A 275 -9.26 -17.18 3.20
C GLN A 275 -8.25 -18.17 2.62
N ALA A 276 -8.00 -18.11 1.31
CA ALA A 276 -7.02 -18.97 0.66
C ALA A 276 -5.60 -18.68 1.18
N LEU A 277 -5.19 -17.41 1.26
CA LEU A 277 -3.89 -17.02 1.81
C LEU A 277 -3.71 -17.46 3.27
N ALA A 278 -4.72 -17.27 4.11
CA ALA A 278 -4.70 -17.72 5.50
C ALA A 278 -4.56 -19.25 5.59
N LEU A 279 -5.34 -20.00 4.81
CA LEU A 279 -5.29 -21.46 4.76
C LEU A 279 -3.95 -21.99 4.24
N ARG A 280 -3.33 -21.30 3.27
CA ARG A 280 -2.07 -21.73 2.64
C ARG A 280 -0.83 -21.25 3.37
N GLY A 281 -0.97 -20.37 4.36
CA GLY A 281 0.15 -19.80 5.10
C GLY A 281 0.99 -18.81 4.28
N GLY A 282 0.35 -18.05 3.39
CA GLY A 282 1.00 -16.98 2.61
C GLY A 282 1.44 -17.34 1.18
N LEU A 283 2.26 -16.45 0.61
CA LEU A 283 2.61 -16.40 -0.81
C LEU A 283 3.53 -17.54 -1.28
N ALA A 284 4.32 -18.13 -0.38
CA ALA A 284 5.22 -19.24 -0.73
C ALA A 284 4.48 -20.46 -1.33
N TRP A 285 3.21 -20.65 -0.99
CA TRP A 285 2.38 -21.67 -1.63
C TRP A 285 2.06 -21.32 -3.09
N TYR A 286 1.78 -20.05 -3.37
CA TYR A 286 1.49 -19.55 -4.71
C TYR A 286 2.72 -19.48 -5.61
N ASP A 287 3.92 -19.28 -5.05
CA ASP A 287 5.16 -19.42 -5.82
C ASP A 287 5.31 -20.81 -6.43
N ARG A 288 4.98 -21.86 -5.66
CA ARG A 288 4.98 -23.25 -6.17
C ARG A 288 3.93 -23.45 -7.28
N ARG A 289 2.78 -22.79 -7.17
CA ARG A 289 1.74 -22.82 -8.21
C ARG A 289 2.16 -22.04 -9.46
N ASN A 290 2.88 -20.94 -9.32
CA ASN A 290 3.45 -20.21 -10.45
C ASN A 290 4.48 -21.05 -11.20
N VAL A 291 5.31 -21.82 -10.48
CA VAL A 291 6.22 -22.81 -11.09
C VAL A 291 5.46 -23.89 -11.86
N GLU A 292 4.36 -24.41 -11.28
CA GLU A 292 3.49 -25.39 -11.95
C GLU A 292 2.85 -24.80 -13.23
N LEU A 293 2.32 -23.59 -13.15
CA LEU A 293 1.72 -22.87 -14.27
C LEU A 293 2.76 -22.61 -15.38
N TRP A 294 3.95 -22.15 -15.01
CA TRP A 294 5.06 -21.96 -15.94
C TRP A 294 5.47 -23.26 -16.63
N THR A 295 5.55 -24.37 -15.88
CA THR A 295 5.88 -25.71 -16.42
C THR A 295 4.84 -26.18 -17.45
N LEU A 296 3.56 -25.94 -17.18
CA LEU A 296 2.46 -26.23 -18.11
C LEU A 296 2.54 -25.35 -19.35
N ALA A 297 2.87 -24.06 -19.19
CA ALA A 297 3.02 -23.13 -20.30
C ALA A 297 4.08 -23.57 -21.31
N GLN A 298 5.18 -24.21 -20.85
CA GLN A 298 6.21 -24.76 -21.75
C GLN A 298 5.68 -25.84 -22.71
N ARG A 299 4.54 -26.47 -22.40
CA ARG A 299 3.93 -27.52 -23.22
C ARG A 299 3.02 -26.97 -24.32
N ILE A 300 2.70 -25.68 -24.29
CA ILE A 300 1.84 -25.02 -25.27
C ILE A 300 2.72 -24.11 -26.15
N PRO A 301 2.77 -24.35 -27.48
CA PRO A 301 3.50 -23.48 -28.39
C PRO A 301 2.94 -22.06 -28.35
N ARG A 302 3.76 -21.13 -27.86
CA ARG A 302 3.40 -19.72 -27.74
C ARG A 302 3.53 -19.00 -29.09
N VAL A 303 2.55 -18.16 -29.43
CA VAL A 303 2.57 -17.33 -30.66
C VAL A 303 2.38 -15.85 -30.31
N GLY A 304 3.41 -15.04 -30.55
CA GLY A 304 3.38 -13.60 -30.30
C GLY A 304 3.63 -13.20 -28.85
N ARG A 305 3.37 -11.92 -28.51
CA ARG A 305 3.75 -11.29 -27.22
C ARG A 305 2.62 -11.21 -26.17
N ARG A 306 1.41 -11.70 -26.48
CA ARG A 306 0.21 -11.66 -25.61
C ARG A 306 -0.58 -12.97 -25.71
N TYR A 307 0.11 -14.09 -25.92
CA TYR A 307 -0.56 -15.35 -26.21
C TYR A 307 -1.26 -15.89 -24.96
N PHE A 308 -0.52 -16.06 -23.86
CA PHE A 308 -1.08 -16.55 -22.60
C PHE A 308 -1.98 -15.50 -21.93
N GLU A 309 -1.69 -14.21 -22.11
CA GLU A 309 -2.61 -13.15 -21.68
C GLU A 309 -3.99 -13.32 -22.32
N ARG A 310 -4.07 -13.53 -23.63
CA ARG A 310 -5.33 -13.77 -24.35
C ARG A 310 -5.94 -15.14 -24.02
N LEU A 311 -5.11 -16.18 -23.95
CA LEU A 311 -5.56 -17.56 -23.78
C LEU A 311 -6.13 -17.81 -22.38
N LEU A 312 -5.43 -17.34 -21.35
CA LEU A 312 -5.73 -17.67 -19.94
C LEU A 312 -6.57 -16.59 -19.25
N PHE A 313 -6.23 -15.31 -19.46
CA PHE A 313 -6.89 -14.21 -18.75
C PHE A 313 -8.10 -13.67 -19.52
N GLU A 314 -7.93 -13.25 -20.78
CA GLU A 314 -9.06 -12.78 -21.60
C GLU A 314 -9.99 -13.93 -22.03
N ARG A 315 -9.49 -15.17 -21.95
CA ARG A 315 -10.17 -16.40 -22.37
C ARG A 315 -10.69 -16.31 -23.81
N ASP A 316 -9.86 -15.79 -24.71
CA ASP A 316 -10.21 -15.52 -26.11
C ASP A 316 -10.81 -16.78 -26.79
N PRO A 317 -12.08 -16.73 -27.24
CA PRO A 317 -12.78 -17.90 -27.74
C PRO A 317 -12.18 -18.41 -29.06
N GLY A 318 -11.69 -17.52 -29.92
CA GLY A 318 -11.07 -17.89 -31.19
C GLY A 318 -9.73 -18.60 -30.97
N LEU A 319 -8.91 -18.08 -30.05
CA LEU A 319 -7.64 -18.69 -29.70
C LEU A 319 -7.81 -20.06 -29.05
N ARG A 320 -8.80 -20.19 -28.16
CA ARG A 320 -9.13 -21.47 -27.50
C ARG A 320 -9.69 -22.50 -28.49
N ALA A 321 -10.54 -22.07 -29.44
CA ALA A 321 -11.06 -22.96 -30.48
C ALA A 321 -9.96 -23.45 -31.43
N ALA A 322 -9.00 -22.58 -31.77
CA ALA A 322 -7.87 -22.90 -32.63
C ALA A 322 -6.78 -23.75 -31.94
N LEU A 323 -6.84 -23.92 -30.61
CA LEU A 323 -5.87 -24.70 -29.86
C LEU A 323 -5.96 -26.19 -30.25
N ALA A 324 -4.82 -26.76 -30.66
CA ALA A 324 -4.76 -28.15 -31.06
C ALA A 324 -5.23 -29.09 -29.92
N PRO A 325 -6.02 -30.15 -30.22
CA PRO A 325 -6.65 -30.99 -29.19
C PRO A 325 -5.69 -31.51 -28.10
N ARG A 326 -4.45 -31.84 -28.48
CA ARG A 326 -3.40 -32.32 -27.55
C ARG A 326 -3.04 -31.36 -26.42
N HIS A 327 -3.34 -30.07 -26.55
CA HIS A 327 -3.04 -29.06 -25.52
C HIS A 327 -4.25 -28.73 -24.63
N ARG A 328 -5.44 -29.26 -24.91
CA ARG A 328 -6.68 -28.92 -24.19
C ARG A 328 -6.61 -29.29 -22.71
N ASP A 329 -6.07 -30.46 -22.37
CA ASP A 329 -5.93 -30.88 -20.98
C ASP A 329 -4.92 -30.00 -20.22
N THR A 330 -3.85 -29.56 -20.90
CA THR A 330 -2.88 -28.63 -20.33
C THR A 330 -3.55 -27.28 -20.06
N LEU A 331 -4.30 -26.74 -21.03
CA LEU A 331 -5.05 -25.50 -20.85
C LEU A 331 -6.07 -25.62 -19.70
N ALA A 332 -6.84 -26.70 -19.64
CA ALA A 332 -7.81 -26.93 -18.58
C ALA A 332 -7.15 -26.95 -17.18
N ARG A 333 -5.96 -27.56 -17.07
CA ARG A 333 -5.19 -27.53 -15.83
C ARG A 333 -4.71 -26.12 -15.48
N MET A 334 -4.24 -25.34 -16.47
CA MET A 334 -3.83 -23.95 -16.25
C MET A 334 -5.00 -23.07 -15.83
N ASP A 335 -6.18 -23.25 -16.43
CA ASP A 335 -7.42 -22.58 -16.03
C ASP A 335 -7.78 -22.92 -14.58
N GLN A 336 -7.74 -24.20 -14.21
CA GLN A 336 -8.02 -24.64 -12.83
C GLN A 336 -7.08 -24.01 -11.80
N LEU A 337 -5.80 -23.82 -12.15
CA LEU A 337 -4.84 -23.14 -11.27
C LEU A 337 -5.20 -21.66 -11.09
N LEU A 338 -5.54 -20.97 -12.18
CA LEU A 338 -5.91 -19.56 -12.19
C LEU A 338 -7.34 -19.30 -11.69
N ASP A 339 -8.14 -20.34 -11.52
CA ASP A 339 -9.46 -20.28 -10.88
C ASP A 339 -9.38 -20.17 -9.34
N ASP A 340 -8.19 -20.35 -8.74
CA ASP A 340 -8.01 -20.09 -7.30
C ASP A 340 -8.35 -18.62 -6.97
N PRO A 341 -9.15 -18.35 -5.91
CA PRO A 341 -9.56 -17.00 -5.56
C PRO A 341 -8.41 -16.00 -5.40
N PHE A 342 -7.21 -16.44 -5.02
CA PHE A 342 -6.04 -15.56 -4.96
C PHE A 342 -5.75 -14.90 -6.32
N TYR A 343 -5.72 -15.66 -7.41
CA TYR A 343 -5.40 -15.10 -8.74
C TYR A 343 -6.49 -14.15 -9.25
N GLN A 344 -7.73 -14.31 -8.77
CA GLN A 344 -8.89 -13.53 -9.21
C GLN A 344 -9.17 -12.30 -8.34
N GLN A 345 -8.90 -12.40 -7.04
CA GLN A 345 -9.37 -11.43 -6.04
C GLN A 345 -8.24 -10.73 -5.27
N PHE A 346 -6.98 -11.09 -5.50
CA PHE A 346 -5.84 -10.31 -5.03
C PHE A 346 -5.51 -9.25 -6.08
N VAL A 347 -5.98 -8.03 -5.86
CA VAL A 347 -5.95 -6.94 -6.84
C VAL A 347 -4.82 -5.97 -6.52
N ILE A 348 -3.98 -5.70 -7.52
CA ILE A 348 -2.78 -4.89 -7.38
C ILE A 348 -2.74 -3.78 -8.44
N TYR A 349 -2.12 -2.66 -8.10
CA TYR A 349 -1.72 -1.62 -9.04
C TYR A 349 -0.26 -1.82 -9.44
N VAL A 350 0.01 -1.94 -10.74
CA VAL A 350 1.36 -1.99 -11.31
C VAL A 350 1.48 -0.89 -12.36
N HIS A 351 2.49 -0.03 -12.26
CA HIS A 351 2.77 0.96 -13.30
C HIS A 351 3.47 0.32 -14.52
N PRO A 352 2.99 0.47 -15.77
CA PRO A 352 1.81 1.22 -16.24
C PRO A 352 0.61 0.30 -16.55
N ARG A 353 0.58 -0.92 -16.01
CA ARG A 353 -0.48 -1.91 -16.28
C ARG A 353 -1.81 -1.55 -15.63
N GLY A 354 -1.80 -0.67 -14.64
CA GLY A 354 -2.97 -0.24 -13.88
C GLY A 354 -3.34 -1.26 -12.81
N ILE A 355 -4.59 -1.19 -12.38
CA ILE A 355 -5.25 -2.00 -11.36
C ILE A 355 -5.79 -3.27 -12.03
N ARG A 356 -5.21 -4.43 -11.68
CA ARG A 356 -5.62 -5.73 -12.21
C ARG A 356 -5.47 -6.82 -11.14
N PRO A 357 -6.21 -7.93 -11.24
CA PRO A 357 -5.95 -9.13 -10.44
C PRO A 357 -4.56 -9.68 -10.69
N ILE A 358 -3.93 -10.27 -9.69
CA ILE A 358 -2.57 -10.83 -9.81
C ILE A 358 -2.47 -11.92 -10.88
N GLY A 359 -3.55 -12.66 -11.14
CA GLY A 359 -3.62 -13.65 -12.22
C GLY A 359 -3.37 -13.08 -13.62
N TYR A 360 -3.78 -11.83 -13.88
CA TYR A 360 -3.44 -11.13 -15.13
C TYR A 360 -1.93 -10.97 -15.29
N HIS A 361 -1.25 -10.54 -14.22
CA HIS A 361 0.20 -10.30 -14.21
C HIS A 361 0.97 -11.60 -14.40
N VAL A 362 0.56 -12.67 -13.70
CA VAL A 362 1.17 -13.99 -13.85
C VAL A 362 1.01 -14.51 -15.29
N ALA A 363 -0.20 -14.47 -15.86
CA ALA A 363 -0.44 -14.89 -17.25
C ALA A 363 0.37 -14.07 -18.26
N ARG A 364 0.43 -12.75 -18.08
CA ARG A 364 1.22 -11.84 -18.91
C ARG A 364 2.71 -12.17 -18.84
N LEU A 365 3.24 -12.48 -17.67
CA LEU A 365 4.67 -12.73 -17.48
C LEU A 365 5.15 -14.03 -18.17
N LEU A 366 4.26 -15.02 -18.34
CA LEU A 366 4.53 -16.20 -19.21
C LEU A 366 4.82 -15.79 -20.66
N ASP A 367 4.24 -14.69 -21.15
CA ASP A 367 4.54 -14.15 -22.47
C ASP A 367 5.84 -13.31 -22.50
N ARG A 368 6.22 -12.67 -21.39
CA ARG A 368 7.36 -11.73 -21.35
C ARG A 368 8.69 -12.41 -21.07
N ASN A 369 8.73 -13.31 -20.09
CA ASN A 369 9.95 -13.98 -19.64
C ASN A 369 9.70 -15.50 -19.52
N PRO A 370 9.43 -16.20 -20.65
CA PRO A 370 9.02 -17.60 -20.66
C PRO A 370 10.08 -18.58 -20.13
N ARG A 371 11.35 -18.18 -20.01
CA ARG A 371 12.43 -19.06 -19.57
C ARG A 371 12.61 -19.13 -18.05
N THR A 372 11.77 -18.44 -17.28
CA THR A 372 11.80 -18.45 -15.81
C THR A 372 10.38 -18.43 -15.24
N PRO A 373 10.12 -19.12 -14.12
CA PRO A 373 8.92 -18.90 -13.33
C PRO A 373 9.04 -17.60 -12.52
N PHE A 374 7.97 -17.26 -11.78
CA PHE A 374 7.86 -16.02 -11.03
C PHE A 374 7.51 -16.24 -9.55
N SER A 375 8.16 -15.47 -8.68
CA SER A 375 7.91 -15.36 -7.25
C SER A 375 7.13 -14.09 -6.92
N ILE A 376 6.31 -14.13 -5.87
CA ILE A 376 5.57 -12.98 -5.37
C ILE A 376 6.02 -12.70 -3.94
N ASP A 377 6.36 -11.44 -3.68
CA ASP A 377 6.83 -10.99 -2.38
C ASP A 377 6.26 -9.61 -2.04
N LEU A 378 5.93 -9.43 -0.76
CA LEU A 378 5.70 -8.13 -0.17
C LEU A 378 7.06 -7.47 0.10
N ALA A 379 7.18 -6.19 -0.23
CA ALA A 379 8.36 -5.41 0.15
C ALA A 379 8.26 -5.05 1.63
N VAL A 380 9.40 -4.74 2.25
CA VAL A 380 9.41 -4.11 3.57
C VAL A 380 8.64 -2.78 3.51
N HIS A 381 7.85 -2.51 4.54
CA HIS A 381 7.04 -1.29 4.60
C HIS A 381 6.79 -0.85 6.04
N ASN A 382 6.38 0.40 6.23
CA ASN A 382 6.12 1.00 7.54
C ASN A 382 4.68 1.52 7.71
N LEU A 383 3.77 1.09 6.83
CA LEU A 383 2.37 1.51 6.79
C LEU A 383 1.63 1.35 8.13
N HIS A 384 1.86 0.22 8.80
CA HIS A 384 1.19 -0.17 10.05
C HIS A 384 2.01 0.18 11.30
N THR A 385 3.14 0.86 11.13
CA THR A 385 4.09 1.21 12.19
C THR A 385 4.31 2.72 12.19
N THR A 386 5.37 3.21 11.53
CA THR A 386 5.76 4.62 11.49
C THR A 386 4.67 5.50 10.87
N LEU A 387 4.14 5.10 9.70
CA LEU A 387 3.14 5.90 9.00
C LEU A 387 1.79 5.94 9.74
N TYR A 388 1.39 4.81 10.33
CA TYR A 388 0.22 4.76 11.22
C TYR A 388 0.38 5.71 12.41
N ARG A 389 1.53 5.64 13.11
CA ARG A 389 1.82 6.51 14.25
C ARG A 389 1.78 7.98 13.86
N ARG A 390 2.44 8.35 12.76
CA ARG A 390 2.45 9.73 12.26
C ARG A 390 1.05 10.21 11.92
N TRP A 391 0.26 9.41 11.21
CA TRP A 391 -1.12 9.76 10.86
C TRP A 391 -1.97 9.96 12.10
N ARG A 392 -1.90 9.01 13.05
CA ARG A 392 -2.61 9.09 14.32
C ARG A 392 -2.27 10.37 15.07
N GLU A 393 -0.98 10.70 15.20
CA GLU A 393 -0.54 11.90 15.90
C GLU A 393 -0.99 13.18 15.21
N ALA A 394 -0.96 13.22 13.87
CA ALA A 394 -1.51 14.33 13.09
C ALA A 394 -3.01 14.53 13.35
N GLN A 395 -3.80 13.45 13.38
CA GLN A 395 -5.23 13.51 13.70
C GLN A 395 -5.49 14.05 15.12
N LEU A 396 -4.68 13.63 16.10
CA LEU A 396 -4.80 14.07 17.49
C LEU A 396 -4.39 15.54 17.65
N ARG A 397 -3.31 15.98 17.01
CA ARG A 397 -2.88 17.39 17.00
C ARG A 397 -3.93 18.29 16.33
N HIS A 398 -4.45 17.88 15.18
CA HIS A 398 -5.51 18.61 14.50
C HIS A 398 -6.73 18.79 15.41
N CYS A 399 -7.19 17.72 16.07
CA CYS A 399 -8.31 17.82 17.01
C CYS A 399 -8.01 18.74 18.19
N ALA A 400 -6.80 18.68 18.76
CA ALA A 400 -6.42 19.57 19.85
C ALA A 400 -6.43 21.05 19.42
N ALA A 401 -6.10 21.34 18.15
CA ALA A 401 -6.10 22.70 17.60
C ALA A 401 -7.52 23.20 17.23
N THR A 402 -8.36 22.34 16.65
CA THR A 402 -9.67 22.75 16.11
C THR A 402 -10.85 22.44 17.03
N GLY A 403 -10.63 21.65 18.07
CA GLY A 403 -11.68 21.09 18.92
C GLY A 403 -12.56 20.05 18.21
N ARG A 404 -12.26 19.72 16.95
CA ARG A 404 -13.02 18.77 16.15
C ARG A 404 -12.23 17.47 16.02
N PRO A 405 -12.77 16.33 16.50
CA PRO A 405 -12.16 15.04 16.24
C PRO A 405 -12.26 14.73 14.75
N GLY A 406 -11.23 15.15 14.02
CA GLY A 406 -10.73 14.48 12.84
C GLY A 406 -11.43 14.75 11.52
N SER A 407 -10.87 15.71 10.79
CA SER A 407 -10.68 15.51 9.36
C SER A 407 -9.47 16.28 8.89
N LEU A 408 -8.41 15.56 8.52
CA LEU A 408 -7.31 16.17 7.77
C LEU A 408 -7.72 16.40 6.29
N THR A 409 -8.74 15.68 5.81
CA THR A 409 -9.17 15.65 4.40
C THR A 409 -10.37 16.56 4.08
N LEU A 410 -10.99 17.22 5.07
CA LEU A 410 -12.18 18.07 4.90
C LEU A 410 -11.89 19.57 5.07
N ASP A 411 -10.63 20.00 5.10
CA ASP A 411 -10.35 21.41 4.86
C ASP A 411 -10.52 21.66 3.35
N PRO A 412 -11.53 22.45 2.92
CA PRO A 412 -11.71 22.74 1.51
C PRO A 412 -10.54 23.60 1.04
N ASN A 413 -10.03 23.27 -0.15
CA ASN A 413 -9.16 24.13 -0.96
C ASN A 413 -9.72 25.55 -1.09
#